data_AF-A0A9D4CK26-F1
#
_entry.id   AF-A0A9D4CK26-F1
#
_cell.length_a   1.000
_cell.length_b   1.000
_cell.length_c   1.000
_cell.angle_alpha   90.00
_cell.angle_beta   90.00
_cell.angle_gamma   90.00
#
_symmetry.space_group_name_H-M   'P 1'
#
loop_
_entity.id
_entity.type
_entity.pdbx_description
1 polymer ?
#
loop_
_entity_poly.entity_id
_entity_poly.type
_entity_poly.pdbx_seq_one_letter_code
_entity_poly.pdbx_strand_id
1 'polypeptide(L)'
;MFLVNNLSPTDPDFAELREEIKRVSENQDYWGKDKYPLRWIHLEQSLDKIRDEGQQLVHMDEIEEVNLSKKHALVLSKDELLVFLELQHRQGKILFYNTDELKHLVVLAPQWIIDAFKCFVTYIGRRKPKFLKDWEDYDKLAILKPHIIDEIMYNSPSHIKENKDDVIKYMEHLNVMAKPKATEQDNGAQVKTDVTEDCNFKLLDFHIVPCRLKNTPPSIDKFTSPDCERFKRTPVLAFVFCEKCMPPSFFHRLVAVCIRAWPIKKEEDKDRLYNGLAIFAIRQTYTLTIWYKDYIIYARIACC
;
A
#
# COMPACT_ATOMS: atom_id res chain seq x y z
N MET A 1 8.99 -27.08 -18.13
CA MET A 1 7.61 -26.56 -18.11
C MET A 1 6.75 -27.73 -17.65
N PHE A 2 6.15 -27.65 -16.46
CA PHE A 2 5.31 -28.72 -15.93
C PHE A 2 3.87 -28.53 -16.43
N LEU A 3 3.24 -29.60 -16.91
CA LEU A 3 1.88 -29.58 -17.45
C LEU A 3 0.98 -30.44 -16.57
N VAL A 4 0.64 -29.91 -15.41
CA VAL A 4 -0.08 -30.65 -14.38
C VAL A 4 -1.58 -30.68 -14.66
N ASN A 5 -2.19 -31.87 -14.69
CA ASN A 5 -3.64 -32.02 -14.78
C ASN A 5 -4.29 -31.99 -13.38
N ASN A 6 -4.86 -30.83 -13.02
CA ASN A 6 -5.57 -30.64 -11.75
C ASN A 6 -6.87 -31.47 -11.58
N LEU A 7 -7.31 -32.22 -12.61
CA LEU A 7 -8.48 -33.11 -12.53
C LEU A 7 -8.12 -34.57 -12.23
N SER A 8 -6.83 -34.94 -12.29
CA SER A 8 -6.36 -36.29 -12.03
C SER A 8 -5.46 -36.31 -10.79
N PRO A 9 -5.93 -36.84 -9.64
CA PRO A 9 -5.15 -36.84 -8.40
C PRO A 9 -3.89 -37.73 -8.43
N THR A 10 -3.70 -38.50 -9.51
CA THR A 10 -2.58 -39.44 -9.70
C THR A 10 -1.72 -39.10 -10.92
N ASP A 11 -1.71 -37.84 -11.35
CA ASP A 11 -0.85 -37.40 -12.44
C ASP A 11 0.64 -37.56 -12.05
N PRO A 12 1.44 -38.33 -12.81
CA PRO A 12 2.87 -38.52 -12.54
C PRO A 12 3.65 -37.20 -12.50
N ASP A 13 3.17 -36.16 -13.20
CA ASP A 13 3.82 -34.85 -13.23
C ASP A 13 3.78 -34.16 -11.86
N PHE A 14 2.85 -34.54 -10.96
CA PHE A 14 2.86 -34.06 -9.57
C PHE A 14 4.07 -34.58 -8.80
N ALA A 15 4.50 -35.82 -9.05
CA ALA A 15 5.67 -36.38 -8.39
C ALA A 15 6.93 -35.67 -8.87
N GLU A 16 7.05 -35.46 -10.18
CA GLU A 16 8.16 -34.71 -10.78
C GLU A 16 8.22 -33.27 -10.25
N LEU A 17 7.09 -32.58 -10.20
CA LEU A 17 7.01 -31.22 -9.64
C LEU A 17 7.42 -31.18 -8.16
N ARG A 18 7.01 -32.14 -7.34
CA ARG A 18 7.41 -32.22 -5.91
C ARG A 18 8.91 -32.41 -5.76
N GLU A 19 9.50 -33.31 -6.54
CA GLU A 19 10.95 -33.53 -6.53
C GLU A 19 11.70 -32.28 -7.01
N GLU A 20 11.19 -31.59 -8.04
CA GLU A 20 11.81 -30.34 -8.50
C GLU A 20 11.71 -29.23 -7.44
N ILE A 21 10.55 -29.07 -6.78
CA ILE A 21 10.38 -28.10 -5.69
C ILE A 21 11.38 -28.41 -4.56
N LYS A 22 11.51 -29.68 -4.17
CA LYS A 22 12.49 -30.11 -3.17
C LYS A 22 13.91 -29.77 -3.60
N ARG A 23 14.29 -30.15 -4.83
CA ARG A 23 15.61 -29.88 -5.41
C ARG A 23 15.93 -28.38 -5.43
N VAL A 24 14.98 -27.54 -5.86
CA VAL A 24 15.14 -26.08 -5.89
C VAL A 24 15.24 -25.50 -4.48
N SER A 25 14.46 -26.03 -3.53
CA SER A 25 14.45 -25.59 -2.14
C SER A 25 15.76 -25.93 -1.42
N GLU A 26 16.30 -27.14 -1.62
CA GLU A 26 17.58 -27.59 -1.06
C GLU A 26 18.78 -26.79 -1.59
N ASN A 27 18.66 -26.21 -2.79
CA ASN A 27 19.70 -25.35 -3.37
C ASN A 27 19.63 -23.89 -2.88
N GLN A 28 18.62 -23.51 -2.09
CA GLN A 28 18.55 -22.16 -1.53
C GLN A 28 19.61 -21.97 -0.45
N ASP A 29 20.22 -20.79 -0.41
CA ASP A 29 21.34 -20.52 0.50
C ASP A 29 20.97 -20.63 1.99
N TYR A 30 19.72 -20.35 2.33
CA TYR A 30 19.20 -20.43 3.70
C TYR A 30 18.81 -21.85 4.14
N TRP A 31 18.70 -22.81 3.21
CA TRP A 31 18.22 -24.15 3.52
C TRP A 31 19.23 -24.94 4.36
N GLY A 32 18.89 -25.21 5.63
CA GLY A 32 19.72 -26.00 6.55
C GLY A 32 21.01 -25.33 7.03
N LYS A 33 21.35 -24.13 6.51
CA LYS A 33 22.53 -23.35 6.94
C LYS A 33 22.23 -22.43 8.10
N ASP A 34 21.04 -21.82 8.10
CA ASP A 34 20.63 -20.89 9.14
C ASP A 34 20.25 -21.64 10.43
N LYS A 35 21.00 -21.36 11.50
CA LYS A 35 20.70 -21.90 12.83
C LYS A 35 19.80 -20.92 13.56
N TYR A 36 18.53 -21.29 13.71
CA TYR A 36 17.58 -20.50 14.47
C TYR A 36 17.66 -20.85 15.97
N PRO A 37 17.62 -19.87 16.87
CA PRO A 37 17.52 -20.12 18.30
C PRO A 37 16.26 -20.93 18.62
N LEU A 38 16.38 -21.96 19.46
CA LEU A 38 15.24 -22.79 19.87
C LEU A 38 14.10 -21.94 20.49
N ARG A 39 14.45 -20.85 21.16
CA ARG A 39 13.51 -19.88 21.76
C ARG A 39 12.59 -19.25 20.71
N TRP A 40 13.09 -19.00 19.51
CA TRP A 40 12.33 -18.44 18.39
C TRP A 40 11.32 -19.45 17.85
N ILE A 41 11.72 -20.72 17.71
CA ILE A 41 10.83 -21.80 17.27
C ILE A 41 9.63 -21.93 18.23
N HIS A 42 9.87 -21.85 19.54
CA HIS A 42 8.79 -21.90 20.52
C HIS A 42 7.86 -20.69 20.45
N LEU A 43 8.39 -19.49 20.16
CA LEU A 43 7.53 -18.33 19.93
C LEU A 43 6.71 -18.49 18.66
N GLU A 44 7.33 -18.89 17.57
CA GLU A 44 6.67 -19.14 16.29
C GLU A 44 5.52 -20.14 16.43
N GLN A 45 5.74 -21.27 17.10
CA GLN A 45 4.68 -22.26 17.39
C GLN A 45 3.53 -21.70 18.23
N SER A 46 3.80 -20.79 19.16
CA SER A 46 2.74 -20.12 19.93
C SER A 46 1.93 -19.17 19.04
N LEU A 47 2.60 -18.43 18.15
CA LEU A 47 1.92 -17.53 17.21
C LEU A 47 1.12 -18.29 16.15
N ASP A 48 1.61 -19.45 15.71
CA ASP A 48 0.89 -20.34 14.80
C ASP A 48 -0.44 -20.80 15.40
N LYS A 49 -0.47 -21.14 16.70
CA LYS A 49 -1.71 -21.51 17.40
C LYS A 49 -2.73 -20.38 17.41
N ILE A 50 -2.29 -19.15 17.71
CA ILE A 50 -3.15 -17.96 17.70
C ILE A 50 -3.73 -17.74 16.29
N ARG A 51 -2.90 -17.91 15.26
CA ARG A 51 -3.33 -17.84 13.86
C ARG A 51 -4.36 -18.93 13.53
N ASP A 52 -4.14 -20.16 13.98
CA ASP A 52 -5.02 -21.30 13.73
C ASP A 52 -6.37 -21.18 14.48
N GLU A 53 -6.38 -20.47 15.62
CA GLU A 53 -7.58 -20.08 16.36
C GLU A 53 -8.38 -18.96 15.67
N GLY A 54 -7.85 -18.41 14.57
CA GLY A 54 -8.54 -17.46 13.69
C GLY A 54 -8.09 -16.01 13.86
N GLN A 55 -7.22 -15.70 14.83
CA GLN A 55 -6.72 -14.35 15.05
C GLN A 55 -5.54 -14.04 14.12
N GLN A 56 -5.79 -13.24 13.08
CA GLN A 56 -4.81 -12.95 12.02
C GLN A 56 -4.01 -11.67 12.24
N LEU A 57 -4.52 -10.76 13.09
CA LEU A 57 -3.90 -9.51 13.49
C LEU A 57 -3.86 -9.49 15.02
N VAL A 58 -2.72 -9.14 15.59
CA VAL A 58 -2.51 -9.04 17.04
C VAL A 58 -1.75 -7.76 17.37
N HIS A 59 -1.95 -7.28 18.60
CA HIS A 59 -1.16 -6.17 19.13
C HIS A 59 0.19 -6.65 19.69
N MET A 60 1.16 -5.72 19.74
CA MET A 60 2.49 -6.00 20.30
C MET A 60 2.40 -6.45 21.76
N ASP A 61 1.48 -5.89 22.55
CA ASP A 61 1.28 -6.26 23.94
C ASP A 61 0.89 -7.74 24.08
N GLU A 62 0.03 -8.25 23.18
CA GLU A 62 -0.34 -9.68 23.15
C GLU A 62 0.87 -10.57 22.80
N ILE A 63 1.74 -10.12 21.88
CA ILE A 63 2.98 -10.83 21.56
C ILE A 63 3.91 -10.87 22.78
N GLU A 64 4.02 -9.76 23.52
CA GLU A 64 4.82 -9.67 24.74
C GLU A 64 4.26 -10.59 25.83
N GLU A 65 2.95 -10.64 26.03
CA GLU A 65 2.28 -11.56 26.95
C GLU A 65 2.55 -13.03 26.59
N VAL A 66 2.38 -13.39 25.32
CA VAL A 66 2.67 -14.74 24.80
C VAL A 66 4.15 -15.08 25.03
N ASN A 67 5.05 -14.12 24.84
CA ASN A 67 6.47 -14.30 25.08
C ASN A 67 6.78 -14.54 26.58
N LEU A 68 6.17 -13.76 27.47
CA LEU A 68 6.34 -13.86 28.93
C LEU A 68 5.70 -15.11 29.53
N SER A 69 4.63 -15.64 28.91
CA SER A 69 3.95 -16.87 29.36
C SER A 69 4.80 -18.13 29.27
N LYS A 70 5.94 -18.07 28.56
CA LYS A 70 6.83 -19.21 28.37
C LYS A 70 7.69 -19.47 29.59
N LYS A 71 8.31 -20.66 29.63
CA LYS A 71 9.37 -20.96 30.60
C LYS A 71 10.47 -19.89 30.51
N HIS A 72 11.02 -19.45 31.65
CA HIS A 72 11.99 -18.35 31.72
C HIS A 72 13.16 -18.46 30.73
N ALA A 73 13.70 -19.67 30.50
CA ALA A 73 14.77 -19.92 29.53
C ALA A 73 14.38 -19.67 28.06
N LEU A 74 13.08 -19.55 27.77
CA LEU A 74 12.49 -19.37 26.43
C LEU A 74 11.97 -17.95 26.17
N VAL A 75 11.83 -17.12 27.21
CA VAL A 75 11.35 -15.74 27.11
C VAL A 75 12.37 -14.90 26.39
N LEU A 76 12.01 -14.22 25.29
CA LEU A 76 12.87 -13.29 24.57
C LEU A 76 12.96 -11.95 25.30
N SER A 77 14.14 -11.32 25.30
CA SER A 77 14.25 -9.90 25.64
C SER A 77 13.53 -9.05 24.58
N LYS A 78 13.26 -7.78 24.89
CA LYS A 78 12.57 -6.88 23.97
C LYS A 78 13.31 -6.71 22.64
N ASP A 79 14.62 -6.54 22.68
CA ASP A 79 15.44 -6.41 21.47
C ASP A 79 15.45 -7.71 20.65
N GLU A 80 15.57 -8.87 21.30
CA GLU A 80 15.48 -10.17 20.63
C GLU A 80 14.11 -10.40 19.99
N LEU A 81 13.03 -9.93 20.62
CA LEU A 81 11.67 -10.03 20.10
C LEU A 81 11.50 -9.17 18.84
N LEU A 82 12.02 -7.94 18.84
CA LEU A 82 12.01 -7.09 17.64
C LEU A 82 12.79 -7.72 16.49
N VAL A 83 13.98 -8.25 16.77
CA VAL A 83 14.80 -8.95 15.76
C VAL A 83 14.07 -10.18 15.21
N PHE A 84 13.40 -10.94 16.08
CA PHE A 84 12.57 -12.06 15.67
C PHE A 84 11.45 -11.60 14.71
N LEU A 85 10.67 -10.58 15.08
CA LEU A 85 9.56 -10.09 14.25
C LEU A 85 10.04 -9.54 12.90
N GLU A 86 11.14 -8.78 12.88
CA GLU A 86 11.74 -8.29 11.64
C GLU A 86 12.19 -9.42 10.72
N LEU A 87 12.77 -10.49 11.28
CA LEU A 87 13.18 -11.63 10.47
C LEU A 87 11.99 -12.39 9.89
N GLN A 88 10.96 -12.65 10.71
CA GLN A 88 9.73 -13.28 10.25
C GLN A 88 9.03 -12.43 9.17
N HIS A 89 9.10 -11.10 9.29
CA HIS A 89 8.61 -10.17 8.28
C HIS A 89 9.39 -10.27 6.97
N ARG A 90 10.74 -10.28 7.03
CA ARG A 90 11.59 -10.45 5.84
C ARG A 90 11.35 -11.79 5.14
N GLN A 91 11.00 -12.84 5.88
CA GLN A 91 10.62 -14.15 5.35
C GLN A 91 9.20 -14.18 4.76
N GLY A 92 8.42 -13.12 4.92
CA GLY A 92 7.03 -13.07 4.46
C GLY A 92 6.08 -13.98 5.23
N LYS A 93 6.46 -14.42 6.44
CA LYS A 93 5.61 -15.23 7.32
C LYS A 93 4.60 -14.38 8.10
N ILE A 94 5.02 -13.18 8.49
CA ILE A 94 4.19 -12.17 9.16
C ILE A 94 4.37 -10.81 8.48
N LEU A 95 3.55 -9.83 8.83
CA LEU A 95 3.85 -8.41 8.54
C LEU A 95 4.06 -7.65 9.85
N PHE A 96 5.21 -7.00 9.93
CA PHE A 96 5.58 -6.15 11.05
C PHE A 96 6.40 -4.98 10.51
N TYR A 97 6.01 -3.77 10.89
CA TYR A 97 6.72 -2.53 10.54
C TYR A 97 7.13 -1.82 11.81
N ASN A 98 8.43 -1.71 12.05
CA ASN A 98 8.98 -0.99 13.19
C ASN A 98 8.95 0.53 12.95
N THR A 99 7.74 1.08 12.84
CA THR A 99 7.47 2.51 12.64
C THR A 99 6.49 2.99 13.69
N ASP A 100 6.49 4.28 14.02
CA ASP A 100 5.62 4.80 15.09
C ASP A 100 4.13 4.50 14.86
N GLU A 101 3.71 4.45 13.60
CA GLU A 101 2.33 4.19 13.19
C GLU A 101 1.92 2.72 13.29
N LEU A 102 2.84 1.76 13.12
CA LEU A 102 2.52 0.33 12.97
C LEU A 102 3.27 -0.60 13.94
N LYS A 103 4.24 -0.11 14.72
CA LYS A 103 5.06 -0.93 15.64
C LYS A 103 4.25 -1.67 16.72
N HIS A 104 3.00 -1.28 16.93
CA HIS A 104 2.08 -1.90 17.88
C HIS A 104 1.20 -2.99 17.24
N LEU A 105 1.35 -3.25 15.93
CA LEU A 105 0.53 -4.19 15.17
C LEU A 105 1.41 -5.25 14.51
N VAL A 106 0.98 -6.51 14.60
CA VAL A 106 1.60 -7.63 13.91
C VAL A 106 0.52 -8.41 13.17
N VAL A 107 0.64 -8.52 11.84
CA VAL A 107 -0.23 -9.39 11.04
C VAL A 107 0.41 -10.78 11.01
N LEU A 108 -0.18 -11.75 11.69
CA LEU A 108 0.28 -13.13 11.76
C LEU A 108 0.08 -13.91 10.45
N ALA A 109 -0.84 -13.46 9.61
CA ALA A 109 -1.10 -14.06 8.30
C ALA A 109 -1.15 -12.99 7.21
N PRO A 110 -0.10 -12.83 6.38
CA PRO A 110 -0.07 -11.82 5.33
C PRO A 110 -1.23 -11.92 4.33
N GLN A 111 -1.82 -13.10 4.13
CA GLN A 111 -3.01 -13.25 3.28
C GLN A 111 -4.20 -12.43 3.80
N TRP A 112 -4.33 -12.28 5.12
CA TRP A 112 -5.38 -11.48 5.74
C TRP A 112 -5.35 -10.02 5.29
N ILE A 113 -4.17 -9.39 5.26
CA ILE A 113 -4.08 -7.99 4.83
C ILE A 113 -4.42 -7.85 3.34
N ILE A 114 -4.07 -8.84 2.53
CA ILE A 114 -4.39 -8.87 1.10
C ILE A 114 -5.91 -8.89 0.92
N ASP A 115 -6.59 -9.74 1.69
CA ASP A 115 -8.05 -9.86 1.62
C ASP A 115 -8.75 -8.62 2.16
N ALA A 116 -8.21 -7.98 3.20
CA ALA A 116 -8.65 -6.67 3.67
C ALA A 116 -8.51 -5.60 2.57
N PHE A 117 -7.38 -5.55 1.87
CA PHE A 117 -7.17 -4.59 0.78
C PHE A 117 -8.10 -4.83 -0.41
N LYS A 118 -8.40 -6.09 -0.73
CA LYS A 118 -9.37 -6.44 -1.79
C LYS A 118 -10.76 -5.88 -1.51
N CYS A 119 -11.17 -5.81 -0.23
CA CYS A 119 -12.45 -5.20 0.14
C CYS A 119 -12.56 -3.76 -0.36
N PHE A 120 -11.45 -3.02 -0.42
CA PHE A 120 -11.42 -1.66 -0.95
C PHE A 120 -11.17 -1.64 -2.46
N VAL A 121 -10.04 -2.20 -2.91
CA VAL A 121 -9.56 -2.06 -4.28
C VAL A 121 -10.45 -2.79 -5.29
N THR A 122 -11.11 -3.87 -4.90
CA THR A 122 -11.95 -4.69 -5.80
C THR A 122 -13.40 -4.72 -5.35
N TYR A 123 -13.88 -3.68 -4.68
CA TYR A 123 -15.23 -3.66 -4.12
C TYR A 123 -16.31 -3.86 -5.19
N ILE A 124 -17.06 -4.95 -5.06
CA ILE A 124 -18.23 -5.31 -5.90
C ILE A 124 -19.51 -5.51 -5.07
N GLY A 125 -19.50 -5.06 -3.81
CA GLY A 125 -20.60 -5.28 -2.86
C GLY A 125 -21.83 -4.39 -3.09
N ARG A 126 -22.84 -4.56 -2.23
CA ARG A 126 -24.08 -3.78 -2.25
C ARG A 126 -23.81 -2.35 -1.81
N ARG A 127 -24.23 -1.40 -2.65
CA ARG A 127 -24.08 0.05 -2.42
C ARG A 127 -25.41 0.65 -1.99
N LYS A 128 -25.38 1.45 -0.93
CA LYS A 128 -26.54 2.16 -0.41
C LYS A 128 -26.94 3.26 -1.40
N PRO A 129 -28.23 3.32 -1.81
CA PRO A 129 -28.70 4.33 -2.76
C PRO A 129 -28.38 5.77 -2.36
N LYS A 130 -28.37 6.07 -1.05
CA LYS A 130 -28.05 7.42 -0.54
C LYS A 130 -26.63 7.90 -0.83
N PHE A 131 -25.70 7.01 -1.16
CA PHE A 131 -24.29 7.32 -1.41
C PHE A 131 -23.89 7.12 -2.87
N LEU A 132 -24.86 7.02 -3.80
CA LEU A 132 -24.57 6.73 -5.21
C LEU A 132 -23.58 7.72 -5.84
N LYS A 133 -23.73 9.02 -5.55
CA LYS A 133 -22.80 10.03 -6.05
C LYS A 133 -21.37 9.83 -5.54
N ASP A 134 -21.21 9.53 -4.26
CA ASP A 134 -19.91 9.27 -3.65
C ASP A 134 -19.28 7.96 -4.16
N TRP A 135 -20.10 6.96 -4.46
CA TRP A 135 -19.67 5.75 -5.15
C TRP A 135 -19.24 5.99 -6.60
N GLU A 136 -19.91 6.91 -7.30
CA GLU A 136 -19.48 7.34 -8.64
C GLU A 136 -18.14 8.10 -8.59
N ASP A 137 -17.96 9.00 -7.61
CA ASP A 137 -16.68 9.67 -7.35
C ASP A 137 -15.58 8.63 -7.10
N TYR A 138 -15.87 7.59 -6.31
CA TYR A 138 -14.92 6.50 -6.08
C TYR A 138 -14.60 5.71 -7.35
N ASP A 139 -15.59 5.36 -8.17
CA ASP A 139 -15.37 4.58 -9.38
C ASP A 139 -14.67 5.34 -10.51
N LYS A 140 -14.86 6.66 -10.60
CA LYS A 140 -14.31 7.51 -11.67
C LYS A 140 -13.02 8.20 -11.25
N LEU A 141 -12.99 8.77 -10.05
CA LEU A 141 -11.93 9.63 -9.53
C LEU A 141 -11.06 8.95 -8.46
N ALA A 142 -11.40 7.70 -8.07
CA ALA A 142 -10.73 6.97 -6.99
C ALA A 142 -10.78 7.68 -5.63
N ILE A 143 -11.77 8.56 -5.43
CA ILE A 143 -11.99 9.29 -4.18
C ILE A 143 -12.81 8.43 -3.22
N LEU A 144 -12.19 8.06 -2.10
CA LEU A 144 -12.74 7.21 -1.08
C LEU A 144 -13.08 8.06 0.16
N LYS A 145 -14.35 8.43 0.32
CA LYS A 145 -14.84 9.24 1.45
C LYS A 145 -15.08 8.38 2.71
N PRO A 146 -15.04 8.96 3.93
CA PRO A 146 -15.16 8.19 5.18
C PRO A 146 -16.41 7.31 5.27
N HIS A 147 -17.57 7.80 4.84
CA HIS A 147 -18.81 7.02 4.88
C HIS A 147 -18.83 5.84 3.87
N ILE A 148 -18.04 5.93 2.79
CA ILE A 148 -17.83 4.81 1.85
C ILE A 148 -16.92 3.77 2.48
N ILE A 149 -15.87 4.19 3.20
CA ILE A 149 -15.03 3.28 4.00
C ILE A 149 -15.91 2.51 4.99
N ASP A 150 -16.76 3.20 5.75
CA ASP A 150 -17.65 2.56 6.71
C ASP A 150 -18.61 1.56 6.04
N GLU A 151 -19.10 1.88 4.84
CA GLU A 151 -19.94 0.96 4.08
C GLU A 151 -19.17 -0.27 3.57
N ILE A 152 -17.95 -0.09 3.07
CA ILE A 152 -17.07 -1.20 2.64
C ILE A 152 -16.80 -2.12 3.83
N MET A 153 -16.39 -1.55 4.97
CA MET A 153 -16.09 -2.32 6.18
C MET A 153 -17.31 -3.03 6.74
N TYR A 154 -18.48 -2.38 6.72
CA TYR A 154 -19.72 -3.00 7.19
C TYR A 154 -20.07 -4.27 6.38
N ASN A 155 -19.78 -4.26 5.07
CA ASN A 155 -20.00 -5.38 4.15
C ASN A 155 -18.83 -6.37 4.09
N SER A 156 -17.73 -6.09 4.79
CA SER A 156 -16.54 -6.95 4.79
C SER A 156 -16.71 -8.13 5.76
N PRO A 157 -15.94 -9.21 5.60
CA PRO A 157 -15.92 -10.32 6.55
C PRO A 157 -15.69 -9.84 8.00
N SER A 158 -16.28 -10.52 9.00
CA SER A 158 -16.24 -10.12 10.41
C SER A 158 -14.82 -9.85 10.93
N HIS A 159 -13.91 -10.78 10.66
CA HIS A 159 -12.50 -10.72 11.05
C HIS A 159 -11.70 -9.55 10.42
N ILE A 160 -12.23 -8.89 9.37
CA ILE A 160 -11.67 -7.67 8.80
C ILE A 160 -12.40 -6.44 9.36
N LYS A 161 -13.73 -6.53 9.47
CA LYS A 161 -14.63 -5.46 9.93
C LYS A 161 -14.22 -4.85 11.27
N GLU A 162 -13.75 -5.68 12.20
CA GLU A 162 -13.35 -5.27 13.55
C GLU A 162 -12.06 -4.44 13.56
N ASN A 163 -11.22 -4.55 12.52
CA ASN A 163 -9.89 -3.96 12.45
C ASN A 163 -9.80 -2.78 11.46
N LYS A 164 -10.90 -2.00 11.32
CA LYS A 164 -11.01 -0.92 10.33
C LYS A 164 -9.80 0.03 10.33
N ASP A 165 -9.51 0.60 11.49
CA ASP A 165 -8.51 1.67 11.57
C ASP A 165 -7.11 1.13 11.30
N ASP A 166 -6.82 -0.11 11.69
CA ASP A 166 -5.54 -0.75 11.43
C ASP A 166 -5.37 -1.10 9.96
N VAL A 167 -6.42 -1.59 9.29
CA VAL A 167 -6.40 -1.81 7.84
C VAL A 167 -6.12 -0.49 7.10
N ILE A 168 -6.76 0.61 7.52
CA ILE A 168 -6.52 1.95 6.94
C ILE A 168 -5.06 2.35 7.13
N LYS A 169 -4.49 2.22 8.34
CA LYS A 169 -3.07 2.53 8.61
C LYS A 169 -2.14 1.72 7.69
N TYR A 170 -2.40 0.42 7.53
CA TYR A 170 -1.62 -0.43 6.64
C TYR A 170 -1.73 -0.01 5.16
N MET A 171 -2.94 0.32 4.68
CA MET A 171 -3.14 0.80 3.32
C MET A 171 -2.43 2.12 3.04
N GLU A 172 -2.41 3.04 4.02
CA GLU A 172 -1.66 4.30 3.93
C GLU A 172 -0.15 4.04 3.93
N HIS A 173 0.34 3.24 4.88
CA HIS A 173 1.76 2.92 5.02
C HIS A 173 2.33 2.26 3.75
N LEU A 174 1.58 1.33 3.16
CA LEU A 174 1.98 0.63 1.93
C LEU A 174 1.77 1.44 0.65
N ASN A 175 1.24 2.66 0.76
CA ASN A 175 0.93 3.55 -0.35
C ASN A 175 -0.10 2.93 -1.32
N VAL A 176 -1.05 2.16 -0.79
CA VAL A 176 -2.23 1.69 -1.53
C VAL A 176 -3.23 2.83 -1.67
N MET A 177 -3.33 3.68 -0.64
CA MET A 177 -4.10 4.91 -0.65
C MET A 177 -3.36 6.05 0.02
N ALA A 178 -3.83 7.28 -0.20
CA ALA A 178 -3.22 8.48 0.34
C ALA A 178 -4.26 9.56 0.65
N LYS A 179 -4.06 10.28 1.76
CA LYS A 179 -4.80 11.53 2.04
C LYS A 179 -4.15 12.68 1.26
N PRO A 180 -4.91 13.44 0.45
CA PRO A 180 -4.38 14.59 -0.26
C PRO A 180 -4.18 15.79 0.66
N LYS A 181 -3.19 16.61 0.33
CA LYS A 181 -3.01 17.95 0.93
C LYS A 181 -3.99 18.95 0.32
N ALA A 182 -4.63 19.75 1.16
CA ALA A 182 -5.47 20.86 0.74
C ALA A 182 -4.63 21.98 0.10
N THR A 183 -5.24 22.75 -0.79
CA THR A 183 -4.68 24.02 -1.31
C THR A 183 -5.25 25.20 -0.52
N GLU A 184 -4.57 26.35 -0.49
CA GLU A 184 -5.07 27.59 0.17
C GLU A 184 -6.49 27.99 -0.29
N GLN A 185 -6.87 27.64 -1.52
CA GLN A 185 -8.20 27.90 -2.09
C GLN A 185 -9.32 26.98 -1.55
N ASP A 186 -8.99 25.85 -0.93
CA ASP A 186 -9.97 24.93 -0.35
C ASP A 186 -10.50 25.42 1.02
N ASN A 187 -9.86 26.43 1.62
CA ASN A 187 -10.21 26.98 2.94
C ASN A 187 -11.22 28.13 2.84
N GLY A 188 -12.50 27.79 2.66
CA GLY A 188 -13.63 28.70 2.90
C GLY A 188 -13.90 29.02 4.38
N ALA A 189 -13.05 28.56 5.32
CA ALA A 189 -13.16 28.88 6.74
C ALA A 189 -11.77 29.15 7.32
N GLN A 190 -11.47 30.43 7.55
CA GLN A 190 -10.30 30.86 8.30
C GLN A 190 -10.35 30.29 9.73
N VAL A 191 -9.34 29.53 10.13
CA VAL A 191 -8.90 29.49 11.53
C VAL A 191 -7.51 30.11 11.53
N LYS A 192 -7.41 31.29 12.13
CA LYS A 192 -6.14 31.96 12.39
C LYS A 192 -5.41 31.17 13.47
N THR A 193 -4.25 30.62 13.14
CA THR A 193 -3.22 30.34 14.12
C THR A 193 -1.94 30.99 13.64
N ASP A 194 -1.52 31.98 14.41
CA ASP A 194 -0.21 32.60 14.28
C ASP A 194 0.89 31.58 14.59
N VAL A 195 2.06 31.84 13.99
CA VAL A 195 3.41 31.32 14.29
C VAL A 195 3.96 30.26 13.31
N THR A 196 5.08 30.69 12.70
CA THR A 196 6.17 29.98 12.00
C THR A 196 5.94 29.44 10.59
N GLU A 197 6.85 29.87 9.70
CA GLU A 197 7.01 29.50 8.30
C GLU A 197 7.38 28.02 8.15
N ASP A 198 6.37 27.16 8.18
CA ASP A 198 6.33 25.88 7.48
C ASP A 198 4.93 25.78 6.86
N CYS A 199 4.85 25.42 5.58
CA CYS A 199 3.60 25.49 4.81
C CYS A 199 2.49 24.65 5.46
N ASN A 200 1.57 25.30 6.20
CA ASN A 200 0.47 24.69 6.96
C ASN A 200 -0.61 24.10 6.03
N PHE A 201 -0.28 23.04 5.30
CA PHE A 201 -1.22 22.28 4.51
C PHE A 201 -2.05 21.36 5.43
N LYS A 202 -3.37 21.56 5.46
CA LYS A 202 -4.30 20.63 6.12
C LYS A 202 -4.56 19.43 5.21
N LEU A 203 -4.57 18.22 5.77
CA LEU A 203 -5.00 17.03 5.03
C LEU A 203 -6.53 17.06 4.84
N LEU A 204 -6.98 16.68 3.65
CA LEU A 204 -8.40 16.57 3.34
C LEU A 204 -8.97 15.27 3.93
N ASP A 205 -10.25 15.30 4.30
CA ASP A 205 -10.95 14.20 4.96
C ASP A 205 -11.52 13.19 3.96
N PHE A 206 -10.65 12.67 3.10
CA PHE A 206 -10.89 11.55 2.20
C PHE A 206 -9.57 10.95 1.75
N HIS A 207 -9.63 9.74 1.21
CA HIS A 207 -8.48 9.06 0.62
C HIS A 207 -8.60 9.03 -0.89
N ILE A 208 -7.47 8.97 -1.57
CA ILE A 208 -7.39 8.62 -2.97
C ILE A 208 -6.73 7.26 -3.08
N VAL A 209 -7.28 6.37 -3.92
CA VAL A 209 -6.76 5.02 -4.16
C VAL A 209 -6.19 4.96 -5.59
N PRO A 210 -4.91 5.30 -5.84
CA PRO A 210 -4.46 5.60 -7.21
C PRO A 210 -4.57 4.45 -8.21
N CYS A 211 -4.54 3.20 -7.75
CA CYS A 211 -4.74 2.02 -8.62
C CYS A 211 -6.19 1.88 -9.13
N ARG A 212 -7.14 2.66 -8.59
CA ARG A 212 -8.55 2.70 -9.01
C ARG A 212 -8.87 3.82 -9.99
N LEU A 213 -7.91 4.68 -10.31
CA LEU A 213 -8.09 5.73 -11.31
C LEU A 213 -8.44 5.11 -12.66
N LYS A 214 -9.61 5.44 -13.22
CA LYS A 214 -10.05 4.96 -14.53
C LYS A 214 -9.89 6.01 -15.62
N ASN A 215 -9.93 7.28 -15.27
CA ASN A 215 -9.81 8.37 -16.22
C ASN A 215 -8.43 8.35 -16.87
N THR A 216 -8.40 8.25 -18.19
CA THR A 216 -7.18 8.46 -18.98
C THR A 216 -7.07 9.93 -19.37
N PRO A 217 -5.85 10.48 -19.47
CA PRO A 217 -5.69 11.84 -19.95
C PRO A 217 -6.10 11.92 -21.43
N PRO A 218 -6.73 13.03 -21.89
CA PRO A 218 -7.13 13.19 -23.30
C PRO A 218 -5.96 13.08 -24.28
N SER A 219 -4.77 13.50 -23.86
CA SER A 219 -3.49 13.30 -24.55
C SER A 219 -2.38 13.59 -23.55
N ILE A 220 -1.43 12.66 -23.39
CA ILE A 220 -0.26 12.86 -22.52
C ILE A 220 0.59 14.03 -23.05
N ASP A 221 0.75 14.12 -24.36
CA ASP A 221 1.61 15.14 -25.01
C ASP A 221 1.15 16.57 -24.71
N LYS A 222 -0.16 16.79 -24.53
CA LYS A 222 -0.68 18.10 -24.11
C LYS A 222 -0.11 18.57 -22.76
N PHE A 223 0.18 17.64 -21.86
CA PHE A 223 0.69 17.94 -20.52
C PHE A 223 2.22 17.85 -20.42
N THR A 224 2.85 17.07 -21.29
CA THR A 224 4.30 16.79 -21.25
C THR A 224 5.10 17.58 -22.28
N SER A 225 4.42 18.19 -23.26
CA SER A 225 5.00 19.03 -24.31
C SER A 225 4.11 20.24 -24.68
N PRO A 226 3.64 21.05 -23.71
CA PRO A 226 2.95 22.30 -24.02
C PRO A 226 3.82 23.24 -24.84
N ASP A 227 3.19 24.03 -25.72
CA ASP A 227 3.85 25.06 -26.52
C ASP A 227 4.20 26.29 -25.67
N CYS A 228 5.15 26.08 -24.76
CA CYS A 228 5.74 27.11 -23.91
C CYS A 228 7.27 26.98 -23.94
N GLU A 229 7.96 28.04 -24.38
CA GLU A 229 9.43 28.15 -24.44
C GLU A 229 10.09 27.79 -23.10
N ARG A 230 9.52 28.25 -21.97
CA ARG A 230 10.03 27.94 -20.63
C ARG A 230 9.90 26.47 -20.30
N PHE A 231 8.79 25.86 -20.70
CA PHE A 231 8.55 24.44 -20.50
C PHE A 231 9.56 23.61 -21.31
N LYS A 232 9.81 23.96 -22.58
CA LYS A 232 10.78 23.25 -23.45
C LYS A 232 12.21 23.23 -22.88
N ARG A 233 12.59 24.22 -22.07
CA ARG A 233 13.93 24.33 -21.45
C ARG A 233 14.11 23.54 -20.15
N THR A 234 13.04 23.05 -19.51
CA THR A 234 13.19 22.27 -18.28
C THR A 234 13.56 20.82 -18.58
N PRO A 235 14.53 20.22 -17.88
CA PRO A 235 14.91 18.83 -18.11
C PRO A 235 13.78 17.89 -17.68
N VAL A 236 13.68 16.76 -18.38
CA VAL A 236 12.82 15.64 -17.99
C VAL A 236 13.71 14.57 -17.36
N LEU A 237 13.40 14.19 -16.13
CA LEU A 237 14.01 13.02 -15.50
C LEU A 237 13.28 11.77 -15.98
N ALA A 238 14.03 10.77 -16.45
CA ALA A 238 13.50 9.49 -16.87
C ALA A 238 14.12 8.37 -16.03
N PHE A 239 13.27 7.56 -15.41
CA PHE A 239 13.66 6.35 -14.71
C PHE A 239 13.32 5.14 -15.58
N VAL A 240 14.36 4.41 -15.99
CA VAL A 240 14.27 3.27 -16.90
C VAL A 240 14.50 1.98 -16.12
N PHE A 241 13.54 1.05 -16.20
CA PHE A 241 13.69 -0.28 -15.60
C PHE A 241 14.62 -1.14 -16.46
N CYS A 242 15.69 -1.68 -15.87
CA CYS A 242 16.73 -2.43 -16.60
C CYS A 242 16.17 -3.61 -17.41
N GLU A 243 15.17 -4.30 -16.89
CA GLU A 243 14.55 -5.48 -17.53
C GLU A 243 13.39 -5.13 -18.47
N LYS A 244 13.15 -3.85 -18.75
CA LYS A 244 11.96 -3.36 -19.48
C LYS A 244 10.64 -3.88 -18.89
N CYS A 245 10.65 -4.19 -17.60
CA CYS A 245 9.50 -4.66 -16.86
C CYS A 245 9.28 -3.70 -15.69
N MET A 246 8.17 -2.96 -15.74
CA MET A 246 7.75 -2.10 -14.63
C MET A 246 6.64 -2.84 -13.87
N PRO A 247 6.80 -3.10 -12.55
CA PRO A 247 5.73 -3.66 -11.75
C PRO A 247 4.46 -2.78 -11.84
N PRO A 248 3.27 -3.36 -12.14
CA PRO A 248 2.06 -2.56 -12.39
C PRO A 248 1.68 -1.62 -11.24
N SER A 249 1.98 -2.00 -10.00
CA SER A 249 1.67 -1.21 -8.81
C SER A 249 2.64 -0.05 -8.55
N PHE A 250 3.83 -0.06 -9.14
CA PHE A 250 4.90 0.88 -8.78
C PHE A 250 4.49 2.33 -9.05
N PHE A 251 3.94 2.62 -10.23
CA PHE A 251 3.50 3.97 -10.58
C PHE A 251 2.39 4.46 -9.63
N HIS A 252 1.43 3.62 -9.27
CA HIS A 252 0.34 3.99 -8.35
C HIS A 252 0.86 4.30 -6.94
N ARG A 253 1.85 3.53 -6.45
CA ARG A 253 2.52 3.80 -5.17
C ARG A 253 3.29 5.11 -5.21
N LEU A 254 4.00 5.40 -6.30
CA LEU A 254 4.67 6.69 -6.51
C LEU A 254 3.66 7.86 -6.47
N VAL A 255 2.53 7.72 -7.17
CA VAL A 255 1.45 8.71 -7.17
C VAL A 255 0.90 8.91 -5.75
N ALA A 256 0.66 7.84 -4.98
CA ALA A 256 0.22 7.93 -3.58
C ALA A 256 1.23 8.71 -2.70
N VAL A 257 2.53 8.48 -2.88
CA VAL A 257 3.58 9.27 -2.20
C VAL A 257 3.48 10.75 -2.59
N CYS A 258 3.33 11.04 -3.88
CA CYS A 258 3.20 12.42 -4.36
C CYS A 258 1.93 13.13 -3.85
N ILE A 259 0.79 12.43 -3.76
CA ILE A 259 -0.48 12.96 -3.21
C ILE A 259 -0.30 13.43 -1.76
N ARG A 260 0.49 12.70 -0.96
CA ARG A 260 0.81 13.09 0.42
C ARG A 260 1.80 14.25 0.46
N ALA A 261 2.69 14.34 -0.51
CA ALA A 261 3.76 15.34 -0.52
C ALA A 261 3.29 16.71 -1.03
N TRP A 262 2.45 16.75 -2.07
CA TRP A 262 2.07 17.99 -2.77
C TRP A 262 0.56 18.05 -3.09
N PRO A 263 -0.04 19.26 -3.09
CA PRO A 263 -1.41 19.45 -3.56
C PRO A 263 -1.56 19.02 -5.02
N ILE A 264 -2.69 18.37 -5.33
CA ILE A 264 -3.04 17.99 -6.71
C ILE A 264 -3.38 19.26 -7.48
N LYS A 265 -2.85 19.40 -8.70
CA LYS A 265 -3.14 20.56 -9.54
C LYS A 265 -4.58 20.49 -10.02
N LYS A 266 -5.35 21.55 -9.77
CA LYS A 266 -6.69 21.75 -10.34
C LYS A 266 -6.62 22.65 -11.58
N GLU A 267 -7.43 22.34 -12.58
CA GLU A 267 -7.66 23.19 -13.74
C GLU A 267 -9.14 23.08 -14.12
N GLU A 268 -9.82 24.23 -14.27
CA GLU A 268 -11.28 24.28 -14.49
C GLU A 268 -12.08 23.44 -13.46
N ASP A 269 -11.65 23.47 -12.19
CA ASP A 269 -12.23 22.71 -11.08
C ASP A 269 -12.12 21.17 -11.19
N LYS A 270 -11.24 20.68 -12.07
CA LYS A 270 -10.95 19.24 -12.22
C LYS A 270 -9.54 18.92 -11.73
N ASP A 271 -9.44 17.89 -10.89
CA ASP A 271 -8.17 17.34 -10.45
C ASP A 271 -7.40 16.73 -11.63
N ARG A 272 -6.15 17.15 -11.83
CA ARG A 272 -5.24 16.62 -12.86
C ARG A 272 -4.58 15.32 -12.41
N LEU A 273 -5.42 14.34 -12.06
CA LEU A 273 -5.02 13.02 -11.64
C LEU A 273 -5.68 11.97 -12.53
N TYR A 274 -4.86 11.16 -13.21
CA TYR A 274 -5.29 10.20 -14.21
C TYR A 274 -4.58 8.87 -14.03
N ASN A 275 -5.11 7.82 -14.66
CA ASN A 275 -4.39 6.59 -14.84
C ASN A 275 -3.19 6.81 -15.77
N GLY A 276 -1.99 6.79 -15.21
CA GLY A 276 -0.73 6.96 -15.93
C GLY A 276 -0.20 8.39 -16.06
N LEU A 277 -0.89 9.39 -15.48
CA LEU A 277 -0.42 10.78 -15.42
C LEU A 277 -0.93 11.43 -14.14
N ALA A 278 -0.06 12.14 -13.42
CA ALA A 278 -0.45 12.96 -12.28
C ALA A 278 0.30 14.29 -12.30
N ILE A 279 -0.41 15.37 -11.98
CA ILE A 279 0.14 16.73 -11.94
C ILE A 279 -0.10 17.33 -10.56
N PHE A 280 0.98 17.79 -9.95
CA PHE A 280 0.98 18.37 -8.61
C PHE A 280 1.47 19.81 -8.64
N ALA A 281 0.97 20.65 -7.75
CA ALA A 281 1.46 22.01 -7.56
C ALA A 281 2.64 21.99 -6.58
N ILE A 282 3.83 22.40 -7.06
CA ILE A 282 4.99 22.67 -6.22
C ILE A 282 5.06 24.19 -6.02
N ARG A 283 4.71 24.66 -4.82
CA ARG A 283 4.58 26.10 -4.53
C ARG A 283 3.55 26.75 -5.48
N GLN A 284 3.45 28.08 -5.48
CA GLN A 284 2.48 28.78 -6.33
C GLN A 284 2.87 28.76 -7.83
N THR A 285 4.14 28.55 -8.16
CA THR A 285 4.67 28.77 -9.53
C THR A 285 5.10 27.50 -10.27
N TYR A 286 5.46 26.42 -9.57
CA TYR A 286 5.97 25.22 -10.21
C TYR A 286 4.94 24.10 -10.23
N THR A 287 5.04 23.25 -11.24
CA THR A 287 4.25 22.02 -11.35
C THR A 287 5.17 20.83 -11.48
N LEU A 288 4.83 19.75 -10.79
CA LEU A 288 5.42 18.43 -10.98
C LEU A 288 4.47 17.59 -11.81
N THR A 289 4.92 17.20 -12.99
CA THR A 289 4.21 16.27 -13.85
C THR A 289 4.95 14.94 -13.80
N ILE A 290 4.25 13.88 -13.40
CA ILE A 290 4.74 12.50 -13.48
C ILE A 290 3.85 11.68 -14.39
N TRP A 291 4.46 10.86 -15.25
CA TRP A 291 3.74 9.95 -16.13
C TRP A 291 4.57 8.71 -16.42
N TYR A 292 3.95 7.66 -16.92
CA TYR A 292 4.68 6.51 -17.42
C TYR A 292 4.33 6.25 -18.88
N LYS A 293 5.34 5.81 -19.65
CA LYS A 293 5.19 5.39 -21.05
C LYS A 293 6.32 4.42 -21.38
N ASP A 294 6.01 3.33 -22.08
CA ASP A 294 7.00 2.36 -22.57
C ASP A 294 7.95 1.82 -21.47
N TYR A 295 7.40 1.48 -20.30
CA TYR A 295 8.15 1.01 -19.11
C TYR A 295 9.13 2.03 -18.51
N ILE A 296 8.98 3.31 -18.87
CA ILE A 296 9.78 4.42 -18.34
C ILE A 296 8.85 5.32 -17.54
N ILE A 297 9.28 5.69 -16.34
CA ILE A 297 8.62 6.73 -15.54
C ILE A 297 9.34 8.03 -15.81
N TYR A 298 8.58 9.05 -16.17
CA TYR A 298 9.07 10.39 -16.42
C TYR A 298 8.58 11.31 -15.33
N ALA A 299 9.44 12.25 -14.95
CA ALA A 299 9.11 13.34 -14.05
C ALA A 299 9.67 14.64 -14.61
N ARG A 300 8.88 15.70 -14.57
CA ARG A 300 9.29 17.03 -14.98
C ARG A 300 8.81 18.05 -13.97
N ILE A 301 9.70 18.96 -13.59
CA ILE A 301 9.33 20.17 -12.87
C ILE A 301 9.37 21.32 -13.87
N ALA A 302 8.26 22.04 -13.99
CA ALA A 302 8.16 23.19 -14.88
C ALA A 302 7.54 24.38 -14.17
N CYS A 303 8.01 25.58 -14.50
CA CYS A 303 7.33 26.82 -14.13
C CYS A 303 6.16 27.01 -15.10
N CYS A 304 4.95 27.15 -14.56
CA CYS A 304 3.81 27.65 -15.32
C CYS A 304 3.92 29.18 -15.47
#